data_AF-X7XPU4-F1
#
_entry.id   AF-X7XPU4-F1
#
_cell.length_a   1.000
_cell.length_b   1.000
_cell.length_c   1.000
_cell.angle_alpha   90.00
_cell.angle_beta   90.00
_cell.angle_gamma   90.00
#
_symmetry.space_group_name_H-M   'P 1'
#
loop_
_entity.id
_entity.type
_entity.pdbx_description
1 polymer ?
#
loop_
_entity_poly.entity_id
_entity_poly.type
_entity_poly.pdbx_seq_one_letter_code
_entity_poly.pdbx_strand_id
1 'polypeptide(L)'
;MKFNGEQHLPLTAGEYTQLTGRAGRRGIDVEGHAVVIWHPSDNTSEPAEVAGLASTRTFPLRSSFVPSYNMTINLVHRMGPEQAHRLLEQSFAQYQADRSVVGLVRGIERGKRMLDEIAAELGARTRRS
;
A
#
# COMPACT_ATOMS: atom_id res chain seq x y z
N MET A 1 2.61 -16.69 -8.54
CA MET A 1 1.21 -16.26 -8.71
C MET A 1 0.38 -16.66 -7.49
N LYS A 2 -0.42 -15.76 -6.92
CA LYS A 2 -1.35 -16.06 -5.81
C LYS A 2 -2.79 -16.06 -6.35
N PHE A 3 -3.60 -17.06 -5.99
CA PHE A 3 -5.03 -17.05 -6.28
C PHE A 3 -5.80 -16.48 -5.09
N ASN A 4 -6.69 -15.51 -5.31
CA ASN A 4 -7.47 -14.86 -4.25
C ASN A 4 -8.92 -15.39 -4.13
N GLY A 5 -9.28 -16.44 -4.85
CA GLY A 5 -10.66 -16.97 -4.91
C GLY A 5 -11.39 -16.59 -6.20
N GLU A 6 -10.92 -15.56 -6.92
CA GLU A 6 -11.55 -15.10 -8.17
C GLU A 6 -10.55 -15.04 -9.32
N GLN A 7 -9.33 -14.56 -9.05
CA GLN A 7 -8.30 -14.36 -10.05
C GLN A 7 -6.91 -14.68 -9.51
N HIS A 8 -6.03 -14.95 -10.46
CA HIS A 8 -4.62 -15.04 -10.19
C HIS A 8 -3.97 -13.65 -10.23
N LEU A 9 -3.29 -13.29 -9.15
CA LEU A 9 -2.61 -12.02 -8.96
C LEU A 9 -1.08 -12.24 -8.85
N PRO A 10 -0.28 -11.26 -9.29
CA PRO A 10 1.14 -11.22 -8.94
C PRO A 10 1.31 -11.21 -7.42
N LEU A 11 2.41 -11.79 -6.94
CA LEU A 11 2.75 -11.72 -5.53
C LEU A 11 3.11 -10.28 -5.16
N THR A 12 2.67 -9.83 -3.99
CA THR A 12 3.21 -8.61 -3.40
C THR A 12 4.61 -8.89 -2.85
N ALA A 13 5.43 -7.84 -2.75
CA ALA A 13 6.79 -7.97 -2.23
C ALA A 13 6.82 -8.46 -0.75
N GLY A 14 5.79 -8.12 0.04
CA GLY A 14 5.62 -8.62 1.41
C GLY A 14 5.33 -10.12 1.45
N GLU A 15 4.47 -10.61 0.56
CA GLU A 15 4.20 -12.05 0.42
C GLU A 15 5.43 -12.81 -0.08
N TYR A 16 6.15 -12.25 -1.06
CA TYR A 16 7.40 -12.81 -1.54
C TYR A 16 8.43 -12.95 -0.41
N THR A 17 8.59 -11.92 0.41
CA THR A 17 9.49 -11.95 1.58
C THR A 17 9.04 -12.97 2.61
N GLN A 18 7.73 -13.11 2.87
CA GLN A 18 7.22 -14.11 3.81
C GLN A 18 7.44 -15.55 3.33
N LEU A 19 7.36 -15.79 2.02
CA LEU A 19 7.61 -17.11 1.43
C LEU A 19 9.10 -17.44 1.43
N THR A 20 9.93 -16.53 0.91
CA THR A 20 11.37 -16.74 0.79
C THR A 20 12.10 -16.66 2.13
N GLY A 21 11.60 -15.90 3.10
CA GLY A 21 12.14 -15.82 4.45
C GLY A 21 12.01 -17.11 5.27
N ARG A 22 11.29 -18.12 4.75
CA ARG A 22 11.25 -19.47 5.32
C ARG A 22 12.34 -20.39 4.76
N ALA A 23 13.07 -19.95 3.73
CA ALA A 23 14.20 -20.69 3.21
C ALA A 23 15.37 -20.53 4.18
N GLY A 24 15.79 -21.62 4.82
CA GLY A 24 16.87 -21.66 5.80
C GLY A 24 16.38 -21.83 7.23
N ARG A 25 17.10 -22.67 7.99
CA ARG A 25 16.81 -23.02 9.38
C ARG A 25 17.77 -22.28 10.29
N ARG A 26 17.19 -21.67 11.33
CA ARG A 26 17.93 -20.85 12.30
C ARG A 26 19.03 -21.67 12.98
N GLY A 27 20.27 -21.20 12.86
CA GLY A 27 21.44 -21.75 13.55
C GLY A 27 22.12 -22.95 12.89
N ILE A 28 21.64 -23.40 11.72
CA ILE A 28 22.26 -24.52 11.00
C ILE A 28 22.47 -24.25 9.50
N ASP A 29 21.66 -23.40 8.88
CA ASP A 29 21.87 -22.99 7.48
C ASP A 29 22.49 -21.58 7.46
N VAL A 30 23.63 -21.41 6.77
CA VAL A 30 24.29 -20.10 6.59
C VAL A 30 23.57 -19.26 5.53
N GLU A 31 22.97 -19.93 4.55
CA GLU A 31 22.26 -19.32 3.43
C GLU A 31 20.89 -20.00 3.25
N GLY A 32 19.88 -19.20 2.90
CA GLY A 32 18.57 -19.67 2.51
C GLY A 32 18.41 -19.59 1.00
N HIS A 33 18.08 -20.70 0.34
CA HIS A 33 17.87 -20.71 -1.11
C HIS A 33 16.38 -20.74 -1.46
N ALA A 34 15.96 -19.80 -2.31
CA ALA A 34 14.63 -19.78 -2.91
C ALA A 34 14.76 -19.84 -4.44
N VAL A 35 13.95 -20.68 -5.09
CA VAL A 35 13.97 -20.86 -6.55
C VAL A 35 12.67 -20.32 -7.13
N VAL A 36 12.77 -19.49 -8.16
CA VAL A 36 11.62 -19.02 -8.95
C VAL A 36 11.60 -19.80 -10.25
N ILE A 37 10.45 -20.39 -10.56
CA ILE A 37 10.23 -21.09 -11.84
C ILE A 37 9.77 -20.04 -12.84
N TRP A 38 10.56 -19.82 -13.89
CA TRP A 38 10.21 -18.93 -14.98
C TRP A 38 9.25 -19.61 -15.96
N HIS A 39 8.28 -18.85 -16.50
CA HIS A 39 7.36 -19.32 -17.52
C HIS A 39 7.21 -18.26 -18.62
N PRO A 40 7.39 -18.61 -19.92
CA PRO A 40 7.39 -17.63 -21.00
C PRO A 40 6.07 -16.87 -21.19
N SER A 41 4.97 -17.44 -20.71
CA SER A 41 3.61 -16.88 -20.79
C SER A 41 3.21 -16.07 -19.54
N ASP A 42 4.08 -16.03 -18.52
CA ASP A 42 3.80 -15.37 -17.24
C ASP A 42 4.85 -14.27 -16.98
N ASN A 43 4.46 -13.04 -17.29
CA ASN A 43 5.31 -11.86 -17.09
C ASN A 43 5.71 -11.63 -15.62
N THR A 44 5.04 -12.27 -14.65
CA THR A 44 5.34 -12.09 -13.21
C THR A 44 6.59 -12.85 -12.75
N SER A 45 7.10 -13.76 -13.58
CA SER A 45 8.33 -14.52 -13.28
C SER A 45 9.57 -13.95 -13.98
N GLU A 46 9.44 -12.82 -14.67
CA GLU A 46 10.56 -12.12 -15.30
C GLU A 46 11.58 -11.64 -14.24
N PRO A 47 12.90 -11.73 -14.51
CA PRO A 47 13.93 -11.37 -13.52
C PRO A 47 13.80 -9.96 -12.96
N ALA A 48 13.37 -8.99 -13.78
CA ALA A 48 13.17 -7.61 -13.35
C ALA A 48 12.03 -7.48 -12.32
N GLU A 49 10.93 -8.19 -12.53
CA GLU A 49 9.78 -8.20 -11.60
C GLU A 49 10.17 -8.85 -10.28
N VAL A 50 10.84 -10.00 -10.32
CA VAL A 50 11.33 -10.70 -9.11
C VAL A 50 12.33 -9.83 -8.34
N ALA A 51 13.24 -9.14 -9.04
CA ALA A 51 14.16 -8.20 -8.41
C ALA A 51 13.41 -7.01 -7.76
N GLY A 52 12.33 -6.54 -8.37
CA GLY A 52 11.43 -5.54 -7.78
C GLY A 52 10.79 -6.02 -6.47
N LEU A 53 10.34 -7.28 -6.44
CA LEU A 53 9.79 -7.89 -5.22
C LEU A 53 10.85 -8.02 -4.12
N ALA A 54 12.06 -8.47 -4.45
CA ALA A 54 13.13 -8.67 -3.48
C ALA A 54 13.75 -7.37 -2.95
N SER A 55 13.74 -6.29 -3.75
CA SER A 55 14.36 -5.01 -3.39
C SER A 55 13.46 -4.10 -2.52
N THR A 56 12.16 -4.38 -2.46
CA THR A 56 11.21 -3.58 -1.67
C THR A 56 11.43 -3.80 -0.17
N ARG A 57 11.67 -2.71 0.58
CA ARG A 57 11.97 -2.77 2.02
C ARG A 57 10.80 -2.40 2.93
N THR A 58 9.79 -1.71 2.40
CA THR A 58 8.65 -1.21 3.17
C THR A 58 7.35 -1.70 2.57
N PHE A 59 6.53 -2.35 3.39
CA PHE A 59 5.24 -2.90 3.00
C PHE A 59 4.15 -2.15 3.77
N PRO A 60 3.51 -1.12 3.18
CA PRO A 60 2.49 -0.36 3.89
C PRO A 60 1.31 -1.28 4.19
N LEU A 61 1.01 -1.46 5.48
CA LEU A 61 -0.19 -2.16 5.90
C LEU A 61 -1.40 -1.31 5.48
N ARG A 62 -2.37 -1.91 4.79
CA ARG A 62 -3.65 -1.28 4.49
C ARG A 62 -4.71 -1.88 5.38
N SER A 63 -5.55 -1.05 5.97
CA SER A 63 -6.69 -1.55 6.73
C SER A 63 -7.68 -2.24 5.79
N SER A 64 -8.05 -3.48 6.12
CA SER A 64 -9.19 -4.18 5.49
C SER A 64 -10.49 -4.00 6.28
N PHE A 65 -10.47 -3.18 7.33
CA PHE A 65 -11.61 -3.01 8.22
C PHE A 65 -12.75 -2.28 7.50
N VAL A 66 -13.87 -3.00 7.34
CA VAL A 66 -15.15 -2.46 6.91
C VAL A 66 -16.21 -3.03 7.85
N PRO A 67 -16.93 -2.20 8.62
CA PRO A 67 -17.93 -2.71 9.55
C PRO A 67 -19.07 -3.37 8.78
N SER A 68 -19.28 -4.66 9.02
CA SER A 68 -20.42 -5.39 8.46
C SER A 68 -21.71 -4.99 9.14
N TYR A 69 -22.85 -5.27 8.50
CA TYR A 69 -24.17 -4.96 9.08
C TYR A 69 -24.35 -5.58 10.47
N ASN A 70 -23.94 -6.84 10.63
CA ASN A 70 -24.01 -7.54 11.92
C ASN A 70 -23.10 -6.88 12.98
N MET A 71 -21.88 -6.46 12.61
CA MET A 71 -21.00 -5.73 13.51
C MET A 71 -21.61 -4.39 13.93
N THR A 72 -22.15 -3.62 12.99
CA THR A 72 -22.78 -2.33 13.27
C THR A 72 -23.94 -2.47 14.24
N ILE A 73 -24.83 -3.44 14.01
CA ILE A 73 -25.94 -3.72 14.93
C ILE A 73 -25.42 -4.11 16.31
N ASN A 74 -24.46 -5.03 16.37
CA ASN A 74 -23.92 -5.50 17.65
C ASN A 74 -23.22 -4.39 18.44
N LEU A 75 -22.51 -3.49 17.76
CA LEU A 75 -21.89 -2.33 18.39
C LEU A 75 -22.97 -1.40 18.95
N VAL A 76 -23.93 -0.97 18.14
CA VAL A 76 -24.98 -0.05 18.59
C VAL A 76 -25.81 -0.66 19.73
N HIS A 77 -26.15 -1.95 19.64
CA HIS A 77 -26.93 -2.63 20.67
C HIS A 77 -26.20 -2.70 22.03
N ARG A 78 -24.88 -2.93 22.02
CA ARG A 78 -24.11 -3.12 23.28
C ARG A 78 -23.67 -1.83 23.94
N MET A 79 -23.33 -0.80 23.17
CA MET A 79 -22.72 0.42 23.70
C MET A 79 -23.46 1.71 23.32
N GLY A 80 -24.55 1.60 22.55
CA GLY A 80 -25.27 2.75 22.01
C GLY A 80 -24.57 3.36 20.80
N PRO A 81 -25.29 4.21 20.03
CA PRO A 81 -24.80 4.76 18.77
C PRO A 81 -23.55 5.65 18.94
N GLU A 82 -23.55 6.53 19.94
CA GLU A 82 -22.45 7.47 20.17
C GLU A 82 -21.13 6.79 20.51
N GLN A 83 -21.16 5.80 21.41
CA GLN A 83 -19.96 5.08 21.80
C GLN A 83 -19.47 4.15 20.68
N ALA A 84 -20.40 3.54 19.92
CA ALA A 84 -20.07 2.74 18.75
C ALA A 84 -19.36 3.59 17.68
N HIS A 85 -19.82 4.81 17.45
CA HIS A 85 -19.19 5.71 16.48
C HIS A 85 -17.77 6.10 16.91
N ARG A 86 -17.58 6.51 18.17
CA ARG A 86 -16.24 6.81 18.72
C ARG A 86 -15.26 5.64 18.60
N LEU A 87 -15.74 4.41 18.74
CA LEU A 87 -14.89 3.22 18.57
C LEU A 87 -14.45 3.06 17.11
N LEU A 88 -15.36 3.30 16.15
CA LEU A 88 -15.04 3.25 14.72
C LEU A 88 -14.06 4.37 14.33
N GLU A 89 -14.16 5.54 14.93
CA GLU A 89 -13.21 6.65 14.75
C GLU A 89 -11.79 6.30 15.21
N GLN A 90 -11.65 5.38 16.16
CA GLN A 90 -10.34 4.88 16.63
C GLN A 90 -9.81 3.71 15.78
N SER A 91 -10.52 3.31 14.73
CA SER A 91 -10.11 2.19 13.88
C SER A 91 -8.88 2.52 13.02
N PHE A 92 -8.14 1.48 12.62
CA PHE A 92 -7.00 1.66 11.73
C PHE A 92 -7.40 2.19 10.34
N ALA A 93 -8.64 1.90 9.88
CA ALA A 93 -9.16 2.48 8.65
C ALA A 93 -9.29 4.01 8.76
N GLN A 94 -9.87 4.51 9.86
CA GLN A 94 -9.99 5.94 10.10
C GLN A 94 -8.63 6.62 10.23
N TYR A 95 -7.71 6.04 10.99
CA TYR A 95 -6.35 6.55 11.12
C TYR A 95 -5.64 6.72 9.76
N GLN A 96 -5.84 5.77 8.83
CA GLN A 96 -5.28 5.87 7.49
C GLN A 96 -5.94 6.96 6.65
N ALA A 97 -7.27 7.09 6.75
CA ALA A 97 -8.01 8.14 6.06
C ALA A 97 -7.53 9.54 6.50
N ASP A 98 -7.41 9.78 7.81
CA ASP A 98 -6.98 11.07 8.37
C ASP A 98 -5.59 11.47 7.89
N ARG A 99 -4.65 10.50 7.87
CA ARG A 99 -3.29 10.74 7.39
C ARG A 99 -3.21 10.99 5.88
N SER A 100 -4.09 10.34 5.10
CA SER A 100 -4.13 10.51 3.64
C SER A 100 -4.50 11.95 3.25
N VAL A 101 -5.40 12.59 4.01
CA VAL A 101 -5.83 13.97 3.79
C VAL A 101 -4.65 14.94 3.91
N VAL A 102 -3.80 14.76 4.94
CA VAL A 102 -2.59 15.60 5.11
C VAL A 102 -1.64 15.46 3.93
N GLY A 103 -1.47 14.25 3.40
CA GLY A 103 -0.66 13.98 2.22
C GLY A 103 -1.20 14.68 0.97
N LEU A 104 -2.52 14.62 0.77
CA LEU A 104 -3.21 15.25 -0.35
C LEU A 104 -3.10 16.78 -0.30
N VAL A 105 -3.35 17.40 0.85
CA VAL A 105 -3.23 18.86 1.03
C VAL A 105 -1.82 19.34 0.72
N ARG A 106 -0.79 18.67 1.26
CA ARG A 106 0.61 19.00 0.94
C ARG A 106 0.94 18.80 -0.55
N GLY A 107 0.30 17.83 -1.20
CA GLY A 107 0.43 17.61 -2.64
C GLY A 107 -0.14 18.77 -3.45
N ILE A 108 -1.34 19.25 -3.09
CA ILE A 108 -2.00 20.40 -3.71
C ILE A 108 -1.16 21.67 -3.54
N GLU A 109 -0.62 21.92 -2.35
CA GLU A 109 0.24 23.07 -2.09
C GLU A 109 1.51 23.06 -2.94
N ARG A 110 2.18 21.90 -3.06
CA ARG A 110 3.35 21.77 -3.94
C ARG A 110 2.99 21.99 -5.41
N GLY A 111 1.88 21.42 -5.85
CA GLY A 111 1.39 21.60 -7.23
C GLY A 111 1.10 23.06 -7.55
N LYS A 112 0.45 23.79 -6.63
CA LYS A 112 0.17 25.22 -6.79
C LYS A 112 1.45 26.05 -6.90
N ARG A 113 2.44 25.83 -6.02
CA ARG A 113 3.73 26.54 -6.10
C ARG A 113 4.44 26.31 -7.44
N MET A 114 4.42 25.07 -7.94
CA MET A 114 5.04 24.74 -9.23
C MET A 114 4.33 25.42 -10.39
N LEU A 115 2.99 25.56 -10.34
CA LEU A 115 2.24 26.33 -11.33
C LEU A 115 2.57 27.82 -11.27
N ASP A 116 2.69 28.40 -10.08
CA ASP A 116 3.05 29.81 -9.90
C ASP A 116 4.47 30.10 -10.42
N GLU A 117 5.42 29.20 -10.18
CA GLU A 117 6.79 29.29 -10.71
C GLU A 117 6.81 29.24 -12.25
N ILE A 118 6.10 28.27 -12.85
CA ILE A 118 6.00 28.15 -14.32
C ILE A 118 5.31 29.40 -14.93
N ALA A 119 4.26 29.91 -14.29
CA ALA A 119 3.57 31.11 -14.74
C ALA A 119 4.48 32.35 -14.68
N ALA A 120 5.30 32.47 -13.64
CA ALA A 120 6.29 33.54 -13.50
C ALA A 120 7.39 33.46 -14.58
N GLU A 121 7.89 32.27 -14.89
CA GLU A 121 8.88 32.07 -15.96
C GLU A 121 8.32 32.40 -17.35
N LEU A 122 7.09 31.98 -17.64
CA LEU A 122 6.41 32.29 -18.90
C LEU A 122 6.14 33.79 -19.03
N GLY A 123 5.66 34.45 -17.98
CA GLY A 123 5.44 35.89 -17.96
C GLY A 123 6.74 36.70 -18.10
N ALA A 124 7.85 36.21 -17.54
CA ALA A 124 9.17 36.82 -17.69
C ALA A 124 9.72 36.67 -19.12
N ARG A 125 9.41 35.56 -19.82
CA ARG A 125 9.76 35.38 -21.24
C ARG A 125 8.94 36.28 -22.16
N THR A 126 7.65 36.46 -21.90
CA THR A 126 6.78 37.33 -22.73
C THR A 126 7.15 38.81 -22.62
N ARG A 127 7.70 39.28 -21.49
CA ARG A 127 8.16 40.68 -21.32
C ARG A 127 9.56 40.99 -21.90
N ARG A 128 10.31 39.98 -22.34
CA ARG A 128 11.66 40.14 -22.94
C ARG A 128 11.67 40.05 -24.47
N SER A 129 10.49 39.90 -25.09
CA SER A 129 10.23 39.96 -26.53
C SER A 129 9.58 41.29 -26.88
#